data_AF-A0A094BWQ3-F1
#
_entry.id   AF-A0A094BWQ3-F1
#
_cell.length_a   1.000
_cell.length_b   1.000
_cell.length_c   1.000
_cell.angle_alpha   90.00
_cell.angle_beta   90.00
_cell.angle_gamma   90.00
#
_symmetry.space_group_name_H-M   'P 1'
#
loop_
_entity.id
_entity.type
_entity.pdbx_description
1 polymer ?
#
loop_
_entity_poly.entity_id
_entity_poly.type
_entity_poly.pdbx_seq_one_letter_code
_entity_poly.pdbx_strand_id
1 'polypeptide(L)'
;MEYTIRCDVESVAVDSLAPEFKTENCVYPRACCSKDQYRGNRLVYESECNTVGWALAELNPCLRGKRGLIQRAVDSWRNSNQDPRLRSRRVRRMAKINSRKLVHAAPLGMPPGAPPGPLPVQQQQQQQQGKMGAQMHHHHQAHADGAAAPNGDDGSGMFHQM
;
A
#
# COMPACT_ATOMS: atom_id res chain seq x y z
N MET A 1 8.88 -1.33 -16.88
CA MET A 1 8.62 0.01 -17.47
C MET A 1 8.58 0.98 -16.32
N GLU A 2 9.48 1.96 -16.31
CA GLU A 2 9.54 3.00 -15.28
C GLU A 2 8.51 4.09 -15.61
N TYR A 3 7.75 4.51 -14.61
CA TYR A 3 6.79 5.60 -14.73
C TYR A 3 7.23 6.73 -13.80
N THR A 4 7.55 7.87 -14.40
CA THR A 4 7.98 9.07 -13.68
C THR A 4 6.84 10.07 -13.67
N ILE A 5 6.49 10.58 -12.49
CA ILE A 5 5.45 11.60 -12.28
C ILE A 5 5.98 12.71 -11.38
N ARG A 6 5.44 13.91 -11.54
CA ARG A 6 5.68 15.02 -10.62
C ARG A 6 4.93 14.80 -9.30
N CYS A 7 5.58 15.15 -8.20
CA CYS A 7 5.10 14.86 -6.84
C CYS A 7 5.17 16.07 -5.90
N ASP A 8 5.39 17.28 -6.44
CA ASP A 8 5.47 18.53 -5.70
C ASP A 8 4.08 19.05 -5.33
N VAL A 9 3.37 18.28 -4.50
CA VAL A 9 1.95 18.47 -4.13
C VAL A 9 1.66 19.87 -3.56
N GLU A 10 2.64 20.47 -2.90
CA GLU A 10 2.54 21.79 -2.25
C GLU A 10 2.51 22.96 -3.26
N SER A 11 2.94 22.75 -4.52
CA SER A 11 2.89 23.79 -5.55
C SER A 11 1.48 23.99 -6.14
N VAL A 12 0.54 23.11 -5.84
CA VAL A 12 -0.82 23.14 -6.37
C VAL A 12 -1.78 23.77 -5.38
N ALA A 13 -2.45 24.84 -5.81
CA ALA A 13 -3.58 25.42 -5.10
C ALA A 13 -4.83 24.54 -5.28
N VAL A 14 -4.95 23.49 -4.46
CA VAL A 14 -6.05 22.51 -4.56
C VAL A 14 -7.43 23.16 -4.36
N ASP A 15 -7.50 24.21 -3.56
CA ASP A 15 -8.75 24.92 -3.28
C ASP A 15 -9.31 25.66 -4.50
N SER A 16 -8.46 26.09 -5.44
CA SER A 16 -8.89 26.76 -6.67
C SER A 16 -9.24 25.79 -7.81
N LEU A 17 -9.09 24.48 -7.62
CA LEU A 17 -9.46 23.50 -8.65
C LEU A 17 -10.98 23.42 -8.82
N ALA A 18 -11.42 23.26 -10.07
CA ALA A 18 -12.82 23.17 -10.43
C ALA A 18 -13.54 22.00 -9.72
N PRO A 19 -14.80 22.16 -9.29
CA PRO A 19 -15.57 21.10 -8.65
C PRO A 19 -15.70 19.83 -9.51
N GLU A 20 -15.84 19.99 -10.83
CA GLU A 20 -15.94 18.90 -11.80
C GLU A 20 -14.63 18.11 -11.83
N PHE A 21 -13.49 18.83 -11.85
CA PHE A 21 -12.16 18.22 -11.79
C PHE A 21 -11.99 17.41 -10.50
N LYS A 22 -12.39 17.97 -9.35
CA LYS A 22 -12.33 17.28 -8.06
C LYS A 22 -13.17 16.01 -8.05
N THR A 23 -14.37 16.08 -8.62
CA THR A 23 -15.29 14.94 -8.70
C THR A 23 -14.73 13.82 -9.58
N GLU A 24 -14.23 14.16 -10.76
CA GLU A 24 -13.67 13.21 -11.72
C GLU A 24 -12.37 12.55 -11.21
N ASN A 25 -11.54 13.30 -10.48
CA ASN A 25 -10.19 12.89 -10.11
C ASN A 25 -10.03 12.52 -8.62
N CYS A 26 -11.13 12.32 -7.89
CA CYS A 26 -11.07 11.90 -6.50
C CYS A 26 -10.75 10.41 -6.32
N VAL A 27 -10.05 10.07 -5.23
CA VAL A 27 -9.79 8.67 -4.83
C VAL A 27 -10.97 8.12 -4.02
N TYR A 28 -11.54 8.95 -3.14
CA TYR A 28 -12.64 8.62 -2.26
C TYR A 28 -13.84 9.55 -2.52
N PRO A 29 -14.77 9.18 -3.43
CA PRO A 29 -15.91 10.02 -3.80
C PRO A 29 -16.79 10.40 -2.61
N ARG A 30 -16.90 9.53 -1.60
CA ARG A 30 -17.67 9.78 -0.37
C ARG A 30 -17.09 10.90 0.49
N ALA A 31 -15.82 11.23 0.33
CA ALA A 31 -15.14 12.32 1.02
C ALA A 31 -15.01 13.59 0.16
N CYS A 32 -15.74 13.67 -0.97
CA CYS A 32 -15.90 14.89 -1.77
C CYS A 32 -17.10 15.72 -1.30
N CYS A 33 -17.27 15.86 0.00
CA CYS A 33 -18.37 16.61 0.60
C CYS A 33 -17.89 17.38 1.83
N SER A 34 -18.74 18.27 2.32
CA SER A 34 -18.50 18.99 3.57
C SER A 34 -18.50 18.03 4.78
N LYS A 35 -17.85 18.43 5.87
CA LYS A 35 -17.73 17.63 7.10
C LYS A 35 -19.08 17.16 7.63
N ASP A 36 -20.11 18.01 7.55
CA ASP A 36 -21.45 17.74 8.06
C ASP A 36 -22.21 16.71 7.22
N GLN A 37 -21.85 16.56 5.95
CA GLN A 37 -22.46 15.60 5.02
C GLN A 37 -21.76 14.24 5.05
N TYR A 38 -20.53 14.16 5.56
CA TYR A 38 -19.77 12.92 5.57
C TYR A 38 -20.32 11.94 6.61
N ARG A 39 -20.51 10.69 6.20
CA ARG A 39 -20.91 9.58 7.09
C ARG A 39 -19.77 8.60 7.28
N GLY A 40 -19.12 8.67 8.44
CA GLY A 40 -18.08 7.74 8.87
C GLY A 40 -17.04 8.36 9.80
N ASN A 41 -15.99 7.59 10.13
CA ASN A 41 -14.89 8.02 11.02
C ASN A 41 -13.55 8.22 10.30
N ARG A 42 -13.53 8.12 8.96
CA ARG A 42 -12.31 8.21 8.14
C ARG A 42 -12.16 9.52 7.37
N LEU A 43 -13.01 10.51 7.62
CA LEU A 43 -13.06 11.76 6.86
C LEU A 43 -11.68 12.37 6.67
N VAL A 44 -10.94 12.59 7.77
CA VAL A 44 -9.61 13.22 7.75
C VAL A 44 -8.68 12.49 6.78
N TYR A 45 -8.58 11.18 6.91
CA TYR A 45 -7.73 10.35 6.06
C TYR A 45 -8.17 10.39 4.60
N GLU A 46 -9.46 10.26 4.33
CA GLU A 46 -9.99 10.17 2.96
C GLU A 46 -9.92 11.52 2.25
N SER A 47 -10.24 12.62 2.94
CA SER A 47 -10.08 13.99 2.44
C SER A 47 -8.61 14.32 2.17
N GLU A 48 -7.68 13.96 3.06
CA GLU A 48 -6.24 14.14 2.81
C GLU A 48 -5.79 13.37 1.56
N CYS A 49 -6.25 12.13 1.38
CA CYS A 49 -5.95 11.35 0.18
C CYS A 49 -6.53 11.99 -1.09
N ASN A 50 -7.72 12.59 -1.00
CA ASN A 50 -8.31 13.33 -2.11
C ASN A 50 -7.50 14.60 -2.43
N THR A 51 -7.10 15.39 -1.43
CA THR A 51 -6.26 16.58 -1.61
C THR A 51 -4.96 16.24 -2.35
N VAL A 52 -4.25 15.19 -1.90
CA VAL A 52 -3.03 14.72 -2.57
C VAL A 52 -3.34 14.19 -3.97
N GLY A 53 -4.43 13.43 -4.13
CA GLY A 53 -4.85 12.89 -5.43
C GLY A 53 -5.13 13.97 -6.47
N TRP A 54 -5.83 15.04 -6.08
CA TRP A 54 -6.13 16.16 -6.96
C TRP A 54 -4.89 16.92 -7.39
N ALA A 55 -3.98 17.20 -6.47
CA ALA A 55 -2.71 17.84 -6.81
C ALA A 55 -1.85 16.97 -7.74
N LEU A 56 -1.77 15.66 -7.49
CA LEU A 56 -1.06 14.74 -8.40
C LEU A 56 -1.72 14.69 -9.79
N ALA A 57 -3.05 14.68 -9.87
CA ALA A 57 -3.77 14.69 -11.14
C ALA A 57 -3.63 16.03 -11.89
N GLU A 58 -3.52 17.15 -11.16
CA GLU A 58 -3.30 18.47 -11.75
C GLU A 58 -1.92 18.54 -12.38
N LEU A 59 -0.88 18.13 -11.64
CA LEU A 59 0.52 18.12 -12.10
C LEU A 59 0.76 17.11 -13.24
N ASN A 60 -0.03 16.04 -13.31
CA ASN A 60 0.21 14.93 -14.23
C ASN A 60 -1.05 14.59 -15.04
N PRO A 61 -1.21 15.18 -16.25
CA PRO A 61 -2.37 14.93 -17.11
C PRO A 61 -2.64 13.44 -17.40
N CYS A 62 -1.60 12.61 -17.40
CA CYS A 62 -1.73 11.17 -17.66
C CYS A 62 -2.52 10.40 -16.58
N LEU A 63 -2.66 10.97 -15.37
CA LEU A 63 -3.42 10.41 -14.25
C LEU A 63 -4.91 10.78 -14.30
N ARG A 64 -5.28 11.85 -15.02
CA ARG A 64 -6.63 12.39 -15.01
C ARG A 64 -7.66 11.39 -15.51
N GLY A 65 -8.83 11.35 -14.89
CA GLY A 65 -9.92 10.41 -15.16
C GLY A 65 -9.62 8.95 -14.81
N LYS A 66 -8.41 8.63 -14.31
CA LYS A 66 -7.96 7.26 -14.05
C LYS A 66 -7.78 7.03 -12.57
N ARG A 67 -8.89 6.85 -11.86
CA ARG A 67 -8.91 6.67 -10.39
C ARG A 67 -7.93 5.62 -9.87
N GLY A 68 -7.77 4.49 -10.57
CA GLY A 68 -6.82 3.45 -10.18
C GLY A 68 -5.35 3.88 -10.26
N LEU A 69 -4.98 4.74 -11.21
CA LEU A 69 -3.61 5.29 -11.30
C LEU A 69 -3.40 6.38 -10.26
N ILE A 70 -4.39 7.25 -10.05
CA ILE A 70 -4.35 8.27 -9.00
C ILE A 70 -4.14 7.59 -7.64
N GLN A 71 -4.87 6.51 -7.35
CA GLN A 71 -4.70 5.74 -6.12
C GLN A 71 -3.29 5.17 -5.96
N ARG A 72 -2.71 4.56 -7.01
CA ARG A 72 -1.33 4.05 -6.98
C ARG A 72 -0.30 5.16 -6.76
N ALA A 73 -0.52 6.32 -7.36
CA ALA A 73 0.35 7.50 -7.19
C ALA A 73 0.27 8.03 -5.75
N VAL A 74 -0.94 8.17 -5.20
CA VAL A 74 -1.15 8.57 -3.80
C VAL A 74 -0.50 7.58 -2.83
N ASP A 75 -0.69 6.27 -3.01
CA ASP A 75 -0.06 5.26 -2.16
C ASP A 75 1.48 5.33 -2.21
N SER A 76 2.05 5.54 -3.40
CA SER A 76 3.49 5.69 -3.58
C SER A 76 4.00 6.95 -2.89
N TRP A 77 3.33 8.09 -3.10
CA TRP A 77 3.67 9.35 -2.44
C TRP A 77 3.66 9.22 -0.91
N ARG A 78 2.62 8.60 -0.36
CA ARG A 78 2.48 8.40 1.09
C ARG A 78 3.52 7.48 1.69
N ASN A 79 3.88 6.40 0.99
CA ASN A 79 4.89 5.46 1.47
C ASN A 79 6.31 6.03 1.39
N SER A 80 6.57 6.94 0.45
CA SER A 80 7.84 7.66 0.31
C SER A 80 7.91 8.95 1.15
N ASN A 81 6.80 9.37 1.75
CA ASN A 81 6.75 10.61 2.52
C ASN A 81 7.65 10.56 3.76
N GLN A 82 8.24 11.70 4.11
CA GLN A 82 9.20 11.81 5.20
C GLN A 82 8.53 11.54 6.56
N ASP A 83 7.28 11.96 6.75
CA ASP A 83 6.51 11.62 7.94
C ASP A 83 6.15 10.11 7.96
N PRO A 84 6.73 9.31 8.89
CA PRO A 84 6.46 7.88 8.95
C PRO A 84 5.00 7.54 9.27
N ARG A 85 4.23 8.47 9.86
CA ARG A 85 2.82 8.25 10.23
C ARG A 85 1.93 8.12 8.99
N LEU A 86 2.28 8.80 7.91
CA LEU A 86 1.57 8.76 6.63
C LEU A 86 1.83 7.49 5.85
N ARG A 87 2.93 6.77 6.15
CA ARG A 87 3.27 5.48 5.54
C ARG A 87 2.31 4.37 5.97
N SER A 88 2.06 3.45 5.05
CA SER A 88 1.19 2.29 5.33
C SER A 88 1.67 1.46 6.52
N ARG A 89 0.74 0.79 7.22
CA ARG A 89 1.06 -0.09 8.37
C ARG A 89 2.07 -1.18 7.99
N ARG A 90 1.95 -1.74 6.78
CA ARG A 90 2.88 -2.78 6.27
C ARG A 90 4.30 -2.24 6.18
N VAL A 91 4.49 -1.07 5.56
CA VAL A 91 5.81 -0.42 5.43
C VAL A 91 6.41 -0.11 6.79
N ARG A 92 5.62 0.46 7.71
CA ARG A 92 6.09 0.71 9.08
C ARG A 92 6.53 -0.58 9.81
N ARG A 93 5.79 -1.68 9.66
CA ARG A 93 6.15 -2.97 10.26
C ARG A 93 7.44 -3.53 9.65
N MET A 94 7.62 -3.45 8.34
CA MET A 94 8.83 -3.89 7.65
C MET A 94 10.05 -3.06 8.07
N ALA A 95 9.92 -1.74 8.18
CA ALA A 95 10.99 -0.88 8.68
C ALA A 95 11.39 -1.22 10.13
N LYS A 96 10.42 -1.57 10.99
CA LYS A 96 10.67 -2.03 12.36
C LYS A 96 11.41 -3.38 12.41
N ILE A 97 11.08 -4.31 11.52
CA ILE A 97 11.79 -5.60 11.41
C ILE A 97 13.20 -5.39 10.86
N ASN A 98 13.37 -4.53 9.86
CA ASN A 98 14.68 -4.23 9.27
C ASN A 98 15.63 -3.54 10.26
N SER A 99 15.12 -2.56 11.03
CA SER A 99 15.90 -1.92 12.11
C SER A 99 16.30 -2.91 13.20
N ARG A 100 15.44 -3.86 13.58
CA ARG A 100 15.78 -4.95 14.51
C ARG A 100 16.86 -5.90 13.99
N LYS A 101 16.89 -6.17 12.67
CA LYS A 101 17.94 -6.98 12.05
C LYS A 101 19.27 -6.22 11.96
N LEU A 102 19.25 -4.93 11.66
CA LEU A 102 20.45 -4.08 11.64
C LEU A 102 21.10 -3.97 13.04
N VAL A 103 20.32 -3.86 14.11
CA VAL A 103 20.89 -3.86 15.48
C VAL A 103 21.39 -5.22 15.95
N HIS A 104 20.89 -6.34 15.40
CA HIS A 104 21.40 -7.69 15.67
C HIS A 104 22.54 -8.12 14.75
N ALA A 105 22.73 -7.43 13.62
CA ALA A 105 23.87 -7.61 12.72
C ALA A 105 25.07 -6.71 13.11
N ALA A 106 24.88 -5.77 14.04
CA ALA A 106 26.00 -5.17 14.75
C ALA A 106 26.62 -6.24 15.66
N PRO A 107 27.94 -6.50 15.57
CA PRO A 107 28.58 -7.47 16.45
C PRO A 107 28.42 -6.99 17.89
N LEU A 108 27.77 -7.80 18.71
CA LEU A 108 27.73 -7.62 20.15
C LEU A 108 29.17 -7.70 20.69
N GLY A 109 29.63 -6.61 21.29
CA GLY A 109 30.76 -6.62 22.21
C GLY A 109 32.09 -6.21 21.60
N MET A 110 32.39 -4.92 21.62
CA MET A 110 33.76 -4.42 21.82
C MET A 110 33.77 -3.54 23.08
N PRO A 111 34.40 -3.98 24.19
CA PRO A 111 34.74 -3.07 25.28
C PRO A 111 35.83 -2.08 24.80
N PRO A 112 35.86 -0.84 25.31
CA PRO A 112 36.90 0.11 24.93
C PRO A 112 38.22 -0.31 25.60
N GLY A 113 39.23 -0.71 24.81
CA GLY A 113 40.62 -0.80 25.28
C GLY A 113 41.34 -2.15 25.15
N ALA A 114 41.24 -2.87 24.02
CA ALA A 114 42.10 -4.02 23.74
C ALA A 114 43.18 -3.68 22.67
N PRO A 115 44.45 -4.11 22.84
CA PRO A 115 45.52 -3.87 21.88
C PRO A 115 45.34 -4.72 20.60
N PRO A 116 45.96 -4.34 19.47
CA PRO A 116 45.77 -5.06 18.21
C PRO A 116 46.57 -6.38 18.25
N GLY A 117 45.86 -7.50 18.46
CA GLY A 117 46.40 -8.84 18.26
C GLY A 117 46.29 -9.28 16.80
N PRO A 118 47.17 -10.17 16.31
CA PRO A 118 47.22 -10.52 14.89
C PRO A 118 46.02 -11.38 14.49
N LEU A 119 45.49 -11.09 13.30
CA LEU A 119 44.38 -11.78 12.64
C LEU A 119 44.69 -13.27 12.44
N PRO A 120 43.74 -14.19 12.71
CA PRO A 120 43.79 -15.51 12.10
C PRO A 120 43.17 -15.46 10.70
N VAL A 121 43.98 -15.89 9.74
CA VAL A 121 43.61 -16.25 8.37
C VAL A 121 42.92 -17.64 8.37
N GLN A 122 42.10 -17.90 7.33
CA GLN A 122 41.42 -19.17 6.98
C GLN A 122 40.08 -19.41 7.71
N GLN A 123 39.02 -19.93 7.09
CA GLN A 123 39.00 -20.86 5.97
C GLN A 123 37.66 -20.78 5.21
N GLN A 124 37.77 -20.68 3.89
CA GLN A 124 36.70 -20.89 2.92
C GLN A 124 36.37 -22.39 2.92
N GLN A 125 35.15 -22.77 3.31
CA GLN A 125 34.65 -24.12 3.07
C GLN A 125 33.48 -24.10 2.10
N GLN A 126 33.83 -24.51 0.88
CA GLN A 126 32.95 -24.89 -0.19
C GLN A 126 32.67 -26.40 -0.05
N GLN A 127 31.39 -26.79 -0.02
CA GLN A 127 30.89 -28.14 -0.30
C GLN A 127 29.38 -27.95 -0.60
N GLN A 128 28.92 -27.94 -1.85
CA GLN A 128 28.88 -28.95 -2.92
C GLN A 128 27.76 -29.99 -2.73
N GLN A 129 26.92 -30.07 -3.77
CA GLN A 129 26.00 -31.16 -4.17
C GLN A 129 24.80 -31.48 -3.25
N GLY A 130 23.59 -31.68 -3.75
CA GLY A 130 23.07 -31.78 -5.12
C GLY A 130 21.72 -32.53 -5.09
N LYS A 131 20.92 -32.37 -6.16
CA LYS A 131 19.79 -33.25 -6.57
C LYS A 131 18.60 -33.24 -5.59
N MET A 132 17.32 -33.37 -5.96
CA MET A 132 16.68 -34.03 -7.09
C MET A 132 15.25 -33.46 -7.18
N GLY A 133 14.71 -33.29 -8.40
CA GLY A 133 13.30 -32.98 -8.58
C GLY A 133 12.39 -34.20 -8.37
N ALA A 134 11.16 -33.97 -7.92
CA ALA A 134 9.91 -34.71 -8.18
C ALA A 134 8.79 -34.00 -7.37
N GLN A 135 7.72 -33.45 -7.98
CA GLN A 135 6.44 -34.14 -8.34
C GLN A 135 5.80 -34.85 -7.13
N MET A 136 4.50 -34.81 -6.80
CA MET A 136 3.23 -34.25 -7.30
C MET A 136 2.27 -34.21 -6.07
N HIS A 137 1.22 -33.38 -5.95
CA HIS A 137 -0.13 -33.63 -6.48
C HIS A 137 -1.01 -32.41 -6.13
N HIS A 138 -1.50 -31.67 -7.14
CA HIS A 138 -2.69 -30.81 -7.01
C HIS A 138 -3.84 -31.57 -7.67
N HIS A 139 -4.82 -32.02 -6.89
CA HIS A 139 -6.05 -32.58 -7.45
C HIS A 139 -6.88 -31.44 -8.04
N HIS A 140 -7.14 -31.56 -9.34
CA HIS A 140 -8.10 -30.76 -10.09
C HIS A 140 -9.53 -31.17 -9.71
N GLN A 141 -10.38 -30.15 -9.52
CA GLN A 141 -11.64 -29.94 -10.24
C GLN A 141 -12.53 -31.17 -10.55
N ALA A 142 -13.75 -31.19 -9.99
CA ALA A 142 -15.00 -31.35 -10.74
C ALA A 142 -16.21 -31.28 -9.79
N HIS A 143 -16.96 -30.17 -9.83
CA HIS A 143 -18.41 -30.21 -9.60
C HIS A 143 -19.05 -29.69 -10.89
N ALA A 144 -19.79 -30.58 -11.53
CA ALA A 144 -20.58 -30.33 -12.73
C ALA A 144 -22.05 -30.14 -12.35
N ASP A 145 -22.74 -29.47 -13.27
CA ASP A 145 -24.17 -29.46 -13.54
C ASP A 145 -25.12 -28.60 -12.71
N GLY A 146 -25.94 -27.83 -13.44
CA GLY A 146 -27.20 -27.29 -12.96
C GLY A 146 -27.56 -25.93 -13.54
N ALA A 147 -28.28 -25.93 -14.66
CA ALA A 147 -28.71 -24.77 -15.43
C ALA A 147 -29.80 -23.88 -14.77
N ALA A 148 -29.99 -22.72 -15.40
CA ALA A 148 -31.20 -21.88 -15.47
C ALA A 148 -31.47 -20.81 -14.38
N ALA A 149 -31.50 -19.53 -14.83
CA ALA A 149 -32.33 -18.45 -14.28
C ALA A 149 -33.74 -18.50 -14.96
N PRO A 150 -34.76 -17.65 -14.67
CA PRO A 150 -34.88 -16.50 -13.75
C PRO A 150 -36.25 -16.45 -12.97
N ASN A 151 -36.66 -15.26 -12.48
CA ASN A 151 -37.87 -14.88 -11.70
C ASN A 151 -37.72 -15.03 -10.18
N GLY A 152 -38.24 -14.19 -9.30
CA GLY A 152 -39.10 -13.00 -9.30
C GLY A 152 -39.31 -12.68 -7.81
N ASP A 153 -39.10 -11.42 -7.40
CA ASP A 153 -40.09 -10.55 -6.75
C ASP A 153 -40.63 -10.96 -5.36
N ASP A 154 -40.76 -9.91 -4.54
CA ASP A 154 -41.50 -9.78 -3.27
C ASP A 154 -40.87 -10.26 -1.94
N GLY A 155 -41.09 -9.45 -0.91
CA GLY A 155 -41.41 -10.02 0.40
C GLY A 155 -40.51 -9.69 1.58
N SER A 156 -40.57 -8.45 2.06
CA SER A 156 -41.01 -8.16 3.44
C SER A 156 -40.40 -8.96 4.61
N GLY A 157 -39.51 -8.28 5.34
CA GLY A 157 -39.33 -8.24 6.79
C GLY A 157 -39.65 -9.45 7.68
N MET A 158 -38.67 -9.86 8.49
CA MET A 158 -38.92 -10.42 9.83
C MET A 158 -37.81 -10.02 10.81
N PHE A 159 -38.20 -9.08 11.67
CA PHE A 159 -37.64 -8.74 12.96
C PHE A 159 -37.17 -9.98 13.74
N HIS A 160 -35.99 -9.91 14.36
CA HIS A 160 -35.53 -10.88 15.34
C HIS A 160 -35.38 -10.17 16.68
N GLN A 161 -36.26 -10.44 17.63
CA GLN A 161 -36.00 -10.21 19.05
C GLN A 161 -36.86 -11.16 19.90
N MET A 162 -36.16 -11.82 20.83
CA MET A 162 -36.56 -12.71 21.94
C MET A 162 -36.41 -14.19 21.66
#